data_AF-A0A7W4IH67-F1
#
_entry.id   AF-A0A7W4IH67-F1
#
_cell.length_a   1.000
_cell.length_b   1.000
_cell.length_c   1.000
_cell.angle_alpha   90.00
_cell.angle_beta   90.00
_cell.angle_gamma   90.00
#
_symmetry.space_group_name_H-M   'P 1'
#
loop_
_entity.id
_entity.type
_entity.pdbx_description
1 polymer ?
#
loop_
_entity_poly.entity_id
_entity_poly.type
_entity_poly.pdbx_seq_one_letter_code
_entity_poly.pdbx_strand_id
1 'polypeptide(L)'
;MAEYRVKIAFWLRAYDSFTIDAASPEEAIEIAKREARREIESSGKPEHIETDARREGVILYVDRVGAALDVATIAEDLAFDDDRIHPAEERPAEQEIQSA
;
A
#
# COMPACT_ATOMS: atom_id res chain seq x y z
N MET A 1 1.59 0.32 -36.74
CA MET A 1 1.26 0.55 -35.31
C MET A 1 2.52 0.30 -34.50
N ALA A 2 2.74 1.06 -33.43
CA ALA A 2 3.87 0.85 -32.51
C ALA A 2 3.40 0.07 -31.29
N GLU A 3 4.26 -0.81 -30.78
CA GLU A 3 4.01 -1.60 -29.57
C GLU A 3 4.77 -0.98 -28.39
N TYR A 4 4.17 -1.02 -27.21
CA TYR A 4 4.73 -0.46 -25.98
C TYR A 4 4.68 -1.49 -24.86
N ARG A 5 5.74 -1.52 -24.05
CA ARG A 5 5.82 -2.30 -22.82
C ARG A 5 5.59 -1.37 -21.64
N VAL A 6 4.60 -1.68 -20.81
CA VAL A 6 4.26 -0.93 -19.60
C VAL A 6 4.52 -1.82 -18.39
N LYS A 7 5.20 -1.29 -17.37
CA LYS A 7 5.32 -1.93 -16.06
C LYS A 7 4.72 -1.05 -14.97
N ILE A 8 3.94 -1.69 -14.09
CA ILE A 8 3.22 -1.04 -13.00
C ILE A 8 3.75 -1.60 -11.68
N ALA A 9 4.01 -0.72 -10.72
CA ALA A 9 4.23 -1.05 -9.33
C ALA A 9 2.96 -0.81 -8.53
N PHE A 10 2.73 -1.70 -7.56
CA PHE A 10 1.66 -1.58 -6.57
C PHE A 10 2.28 -1.43 -5.19
N TRP A 11 1.71 -0.57 -4.35
CA TRP A 11 2.02 -0.58 -2.93
C TRP A 11 1.21 -1.68 -2.26
N LEU A 12 1.93 -2.60 -1.62
CA LEU A 12 1.33 -3.65 -0.78
C LEU A 12 1.45 -3.22 0.67
N ARG A 13 0.40 -3.49 1.46
CA ARG A 13 0.52 -3.38 2.91
C ARG A 13 1.37 -4.52 3.43
N ALA A 14 2.33 -4.19 4.27
CA ALA A 14 3.17 -5.17 4.94
C ALA A 14 3.26 -4.81 6.42
N TYR A 15 3.23 -5.82 7.30
CA TYR A 15 3.24 -5.60 8.74
C TYR A 15 3.84 -6.82 9.47
N ASP A 16 4.44 -6.53 10.61
CA ASP A 16 4.89 -7.50 11.61
C ASP A 16 3.90 -7.50 12.78
N SER A 17 3.62 -8.66 13.36
CA SER A 17 2.72 -8.78 14.50
C SER A 17 3.46 -9.24 15.74
N PHE A 18 3.23 -8.58 16.87
CA PHE A 18 3.78 -9.00 18.15
C PHE A 18 2.80 -8.73 19.28
N THR A 19 2.89 -9.55 20.32
CA THR A 19 2.10 -9.40 21.55
C THR A 19 2.98 -8.78 22.63
N ILE A 20 2.41 -7.90 23.44
CA ILE A 20 3.09 -7.25 24.56
C ILE A 20 2.29 -7.45 25.83
N ASP A 21 2.98 -7.64 26.95
CA ASP A 21 2.38 -7.62 28.28
C ASP A 21 2.58 -6.24 28.91
N ALA A 22 1.51 -5.68 29.47
CA ALA A 22 1.53 -4.37 30.15
C ALA A 22 0.51 -4.34 31.29
N ALA A 23 0.80 -3.59 32.36
CA ALA A 23 -0.09 -3.45 33.50
C ALA A 23 -1.15 -2.35 33.31
N SER A 24 -0.95 -1.44 32.34
CA SER A 24 -1.93 -0.41 31.97
C SER A 24 -1.90 -0.08 30.47
N PRO A 25 -2.97 0.55 29.92
CA PRO A 25 -2.98 1.02 28.53
C PRO A 25 -1.86 2.02 28.20
N GLU A 26 -1.54 2.93 29.12
CA GLU A 26 -0.47 3.91 28.94
C GLU A 26 0.90 3.23 28.85
N GLU A 27 1.14 2.23 29.70
CA GLU A 27 2.35 1.41 29.64
C GLU A 27 2.41 0.59 28.34
N ALA A 28 1.29 0.02 27.90
CA ALA A 28 1.20 -0.73 26.65
C ALA A 28 1.62 0.12 25.44
N ILE A 29 1.20 1.39 25.39
CA ILE A 29 1.57 2.32 24.31
C ILE A 29 3.08 2.57 24.30
N GLU A 30 3.69 2.81 25.46
CA GLU A 30 5.13 3.07 25.54
C GLU A 30 5.97 1.82 25.20
N ILE A 31 5.53 0.64 25.63
CA ILE A 31 6.14 -0.65 25.24
C ILE A 31 5.99 -0.86 23.73
N ALA A 32 4.79 -0.68 23.17
CA ALA A 32 4.54 -0.85 21.74
C ALA A 32 5.45 0.03 20.89
N LYS A 33 5.61 1.32 21.24
CA LYS A 33 6.51 2.24 20.52
C LYS A 33 7.96 1.77 20.56
N ARG A 34 8.43 1.26 21.70
CA ARG A 34 9.80 0.78 21.87
C ARG A 34 10.05 -0.47 21.03
N GLU A 35 9.14 -1.45 21.07
CA GLU A 35 9.30 -2.68 20.30
C GLU A 35 9.14 -2.42 18.79
N ALA A 36 8.17 -1.59 18.38
CA ALA A 36 8.03 -1.20 16.97
C ALA A 36 9.31 -0.54 16.40
N ARG A 37 10.01 0.27 17.21
CA ARG A 37 11.30 0.85 16.79
C ARG A 37 12.36 -0.22 16.55
N ARG A 38 12.47 -1.20 17.44
CA ARG A 38 13.43 -2.30 17.31
C ARG A 38 13.16 -3.13 16.05
N GLU A 39 11.90 -3.41 15.77
CA GLU A 39 11.51 -4.16 14.57
C GLU A 39 11.84 -3.40 13.28
N ILE A 40 11.57 -2.08 13.22
CA ILE A 40 11.94 -1.27 12.05
C ILE A 40 13.47 -1.27 11.83
N GLU A 41 14.25 -1.28 12.91
CA GLU A 41 15.72 -1.32 12.84
C GLU A 41 16.27 -2.71 12.42
N SER A 42 15.46 -3.77 12.52
CA SER A 42 15.84 -5.18 12.27
C SER A 42 16.19 -5.49 10.79
N SER A 43 15.85 -4.59 9.85
CA SER A 43 16.12 -4.76 8.39
C SER A 43 15.56 -6.07 7.79
N GLY A 44 14.69 -6.77 8.52
CA GLY A 44 14.03 -7.99 8.11
C GLY A 44 12.97 -7.73 7.03
N LYS A 45 12.57 -8.79 6.33
CA LYS A 45 11.34 -8.74 5.52
C LYS A 45 10.14 -8.80 6.49
N PRO A 46 9.04 -8.07 6.20
CA PRO A 46 7.82 -8.16 7.01
C PRO A 46 7.27 -9.58 7.07
N GLU A 47 6.71 -9.95 8.22
CA GLU A 47 6.05 -11.22 8.50
C GLU A 47 4.86 -11.45 7.56
N HIS A 48 4.07 -10.41 7.32
CA HIS A 48 2.89 -10.48 6.47
C HIS A 48 2.93 -9.43 5.36
N ILE A 49 2.50 -9.84 4.17
CA ILE A 49 2.27 -8.96 3.01
C ILE A 49 0.85 -9.21 2.52
N GLU A 50 -0.01 -8.20 2.64
CA GLU A 50 -1.38 -8.25 2.17
C GLU A 50 -1.41 -7.98 0.66
N THR A 51 -1.60 -9.03 -0.13
CA THR A 51 -1.55 -8.96 -1.61
C THR A 51 -2.89 -8.63 -2.27
N ASP A 52 -3.98 -8.73 -1.50
CA ASP A 52 -5.35 -8.49 -1.94
C ASP A 52 -5.77 -7.02 -1.80
N ALA A 53 -5.19 -6.28 -0.85
CA ALA A 53 -5.43 -4.85 -0.64
C ALA A 53 -4.36 -3.99 -1.34
N ARG A 54 -4.33 -4.05 -2.69
CA ARG A 54 -3.42 -3.25 -3.52
C ARG A 54 -3.85 -1.79 -3.50
N ARG A 55 -2.99 -0.89 -3.03
CA ARG A 55 -3.24 0.56 -3.01
C ARG A 55 -2.28 1.26 -3.97
N GLU A 56 -2.77 2.32 -4.61
CA GLU A 56 -2.03 3.30 -5.42
C GLU A 56 -1.02 2.70 -6.43
N GLY A 57 -1.25 2.91 -7.72
CA GLY A 57 -0.36 2.43 -8.78
C GLY A 57 0.63 3.49 -9.26
N VAL A 58 1.91 3.14 -9.37
CA VAL A 58 2.90 3.93 -10.13
C VAL A 58 3.25 3.17 -11.41
N ILE A 59 3.18 3.83 -12.56
CA ILE A 59 3.77 3.30 -13.79
C ILE A 59 5.27 3.52 -13.68
N LEU A 60 6.01 2.44 -13.45
CA LEU A 60 7.46 2.49 -13.28
C LEU A 60 8.15 2.99 -14.55
N TYR A 61 7.72 2.45 -15.69
CA TYR A 61 8.16 2.92 -16.99
C TYR A 61 7.20 2.51 -18.11
N VAL A 62 7.26 3.28 -19.19
CA VAL A 62 6.69 2.94 -20.49
C VAL A 62 7.82 2.92 -21.50
N ASP A 63 8.02 1.76 -22.15
CA ASP A 63 9.04 1.59 -23.18
C ASP A 63 8.41 1.36 -24.54
N ARG A 64 9.01 1.91 -25.60
CA ARG A 64 8.71 1.52 -26.97
C ARG A 64 9.42 0.21 -27.31
N VAL A 65 8.66 -0.79 -27.74
CA VAL A 65 9.21 -2.07 -28.18
C VAL A 65 9.98 -1.88 -29.50
N GLY A 66 11.19 -2.44 -29.56
CA GLY A 66 12.06 -2.41 -30.75
C GLY A 66 12.92 -1.13 -30.88
N ALA A 67 12.87 -0.22 -29.91
CA ALA A 67 13.80 0.91 -29.82
C ALA A 67 15.11 0.50 -29.12
N ALA A 68 16.20 1.22 -29.36
CA ALA A 68 17.44 1.04 -28.59
C ALA A 68 17.19 1.40 -27.12
N LEU A 69 17.87 0.70 -26.20
CA LEU A 69 17.61 0.76 -24.75
C LEU A 69 17.66 2.19 -24.17
N ASP A 70 18.48 3.06 -24.73
CA ASP A 70 18.68 4.46 -24.34
C ASP A 70 17.59 5.41 -24.84
N VAL A 71 16.74 4.97 -25.78
CA VAL A 71 15.63 5.76 -26.37
C VAL A 71 14.29 5.04 -26.27
N ALA A 72 14.26 3.88 -25.61
CA ALA A 72 13.06 3.08 -25.47
C ALA A 72 12.10 3.70 -24.44
N THR A 73 12.62 4.17 -23.30
CA THR A 73 11.83 4.73 -22.21
C THR A 73 11.25 6.09 -22.59
N ILE A 74 9.92 6.20 -22.55
CA ILE A 74 9.20 7.44 -22.89
C ILE A 74 8.61 8.13 -21.64
N ALA A 75 8.46 7.41 -20.54
CA ALA A 75 8.01 7.92 -19.26
C ALA A 75 8.49 6.99 -18.14
N GLU A 76 8.78 7.56 -16.98
CA GLU A 76 9.17 6.86 -15.74
C GLU A 76 8.43 7.48 -14.55
N ASP A 77 8.22 6.68 -13.50
CA ASP A 77 7.66 7.12 -12.21
C ASP A 77 6.38 7.97 -12.32
N LEU A 78 5.45 7.51 -13.16
CA LEU A 78 4.19 8.21 -13.39
C LEU A 78 3.12 7.71 -12.41
N ALA A 79 2.79 8.55 -11.42
CA ALA A 79 1.64 8.32 -10.55
C ALA A 79 0.34 8.38 -11.38
N PHE A 80 -0.53 7.37 -11.20
CA PHE A 80 -1.76 7.25 -12.00
C PHE A 80 -3.04 7.16 -11.16
N ASP A 81 -2.95 6.92 -9.86
CA ASP A 81 -4.12 6.75 -8.98
C ASP A 81 -4.10 7.75 -7.83
N ASP A 82 -4.94 8.78 -7.93
CA ASP A 82 -5.28 9.78 -6.91
C ASP A 82 -6.73 9.49 -6.50
N ASP A 83 -6.95 8.53 -5.59
CA ASP A 83 -8.21 8.20 -4.86
C ASP A 83 -9.55 8.13 -5.66
N ARG A 84 -9.55 8.25 -6.99
CA ARG A 84 -10.74 8.45 -7.85
C ARG A 84 -11.21 7.18 -8.55
N ILE A 85 -10.43 6.10 -8.49
CA ILE A 85 -10.75 4.83 -9.16
C ILE A 85 -11.52 3.89 -8.22
N HIS A 86 -11.40 4.09 -6.91
CA HIS A 86 -12.29 3.46 -5.93
C HIS A 86 -13.57 4.28 -5.81
N PRO A 87 -14.74 3.78 -6.25
CA PRO A 87 -15.99 4.41 -5.84
C PRO A 87 -16.04 4.40 -4.31
N ALA A 88 -16.32 5.55 -3.71
CA ALA A 88 -16.56 5.62 -2.27
C ALA A 88 -17.58 4.54 -1.91
N GLU A 89 -17.26 3.67 -0.94
CA GLU A 89 -18.24 2.74 -0.39
C GLU A 89 -19.45 3.57 0.06
N GLU A 90 -20.56 3.48 -0.69
CA GLU A 90 -21.85 3.96 -0.25
C GLU A 90 -22.25 3.13 0.97
N ARG A 91 -21.82 3.57 2.16
CA ARG A 91 -22.33 3.04 3.41
C ARG A 91 -23.85 3.24 3.38
N PRO A 92 -24.68 2.18 3.41
CA PRO A 92 -26.11 2.37 3.48
C PRO A 92 -26.41 3.18 4.72
N ALA A 93 -27.13 4.29 4.55
CA ALA A 93 -27.60 5.11 5.66
C ALA A 93 -28.26 4.19 6.67
N GLU A 94 -27.76 4.20 7.91
CA GLU A 94 -28.41 3.58 9.05
C GLU A 94 -29.86 4.05 9.04
N GLN A 95 -30.77 3.17 8.61
CA GLN A 95 -32.19 3.42 8.76
C GLN A 95 -32.44 3.52 10.25
N GLU A 96 -32.81 4.72 10.69
CA GLU A 96 -33.39 4.99 11.99
C GLU A 96 -34.46 3.92 12.27
N ILE A 97 -34.12 2.94 13.11
CA ILE A 97 -35.13 2.10 13.73
C ILE A 97 -35.76 2.97 14.82
N GLN A 98 -36.74 3.76 14.39
CA GLN A 98 -37.68 4.41 15.29
C GLN A 98 -38.95 3.55 15.37
N SER A 99 -39.25 3.15 16.61
CA SER A 99 -40.57 2.78 17.14
C SER A 99 -41.14 1.39 16.85
N ALA A 100 -41.21 0.57 17.90
CA ALA A 100 -42.47 0.18 18.54
C ALA A 100 -42.24 -0.17 20.02
#